data_AF-A0A2N1JEM5-F1
#
_entry.id   AF-A0A2N1JEM5-F1
#
_cell.length_a   1.000
_cell.length_b   1.000
_cell.length_c   1.000
_cell.angle_alpha   90.00
_cell.angle_beta   90.00
_cell.angle_gamma   90.00
#
_symmetry.space_group_name_H-M   'P 1'
#
loop_
_entity.id
_entity.type
_entity.pdbx_description
1 polymer ?
#
loop_
_entity_poly.entity_id
_entity_poly.type
_entity_poly.pdbx_seq_one_letter_code
_entity_poly.pdbx_strand_id
1 'polypeptide(L)'
;MHEIVPLLASLDQVYAPPAQERERQAQFCCAHIDVVGYSVIPAAIDKDILMATVFVHDPSASSLHFTLENVSRDFAPASFACNIHDPQSVKLANEGDTRWANYFKVALQGLQPHLPAEAIACGRGYVYVLVDGSVPPASSLSSSAAMTICSSIVILTALGARDQISRKKMTEIAIESERLVGVNSGGMDQAVSVYGVPNHAVYVSFVPSLETRSVPLPFNEDDSFVFVVSNTLVESDKKVMGPVQYNLRVVETRMAARILEMALGLNADQAHFPRAYQHTLYAVADAYFQRPGAWEAALKDSNVRDTRTKHGEKAAQLQWMLRIVDTHIPHHAMVRKEVEEATGLQGAAFDREFLESFPIRADQFHLHSLFTQVP
;
A
#
# COMPACT_ATOMS: atom_id res chain seq x y z
N MET A 1 -29.68 8.00 12.40
CA MET A 1 -30.67 7.86 11.32
C MET A 1 -31.73 8.96 11.28
N HIS A 2 -32.45 9.30 12.36
CA HIS A 2 -33.54 10.31 12.32
C HIS A 2 -33.08 11.78 12.16
N GLU A 3 -31.80 12.11 12.37
CA GLU A 3 -31.29 13.49 12.24
C GLU A 3 -30.32 13.72 11.06
N ILE A 4 -29.78 12.66 10.44
CA ILE A 4 -28.81 12.78 9.33
C ILE A 4 -29.50 12.75 7.95
N VAL A 5 -30.59 12.00 7.80
CA VAL A 5 -31.38 11.97 6.56
C VAL A 5 -32.03 13.35 6.27
N PRO A 6 -32.60 14.08 7.26
CA PRO A 6 -33.06 15.45 7.03
C PRO A 6 -31.92 16.42 6.71
N LEU A 7 -30.71 16.21 7.27
CA LEU A 7 -29.53 17.04 7.00
C LEU A 7 -29.08 16.89 5.54
N LEU A 8 -29.01 15.66 5.03
CA LEU A 8 -28.70 15.36 3.62
C LEU A 8 -29.78 15.87 2.65
N ALA A 9 -31.06 15.74 3.01
CA ALA A 9 -32.16 16.29 2.21
C ALA A 9 -32.20 17.83 2.21
N SER A 10 -31.70 18.47 3.27
CA SER A 10 -31.53 19.94 3.33
C SER A 10 -30.30 20.44 2.58
N LEU A 11 -29.26 19.60 2.42
CA LEU A 11 -28.06 19.90 1.63
C LEU A 11 -28.37 19.95 0.12
N ASP A 12 -29.27 19.10 -0.37
CA ASP A 12 -29.75 19.12 -1.77
C ASP A 12 -30.57 20.38 -2.13
N GLN A 13 -31.17 21.06 -1.15
CA GLN A 13 -32.04 22.23 -1.40
C GLN A 13 -31.34 23.59 -1.20
N VAL A 14 -30.21 23.66 -0.49
CA VAL A 14 -29.61 24.94 -0.09
C VAL A 14 -28.25 25.21 -0.73
N TYR A 15 -27.53 24.20 -1.22
CA TYR A 15 -26.21 24.39 -1.82
C TYR A 15 -26.06 23.56 -3.10
N ALA A 16 -25.88 24.23 -4.25
CA ALA A 16 -25.23 23.58 -5.38
C ALA A 16 -23.83 23.12 -4.91
N PRO A 17 -23.49 21.82 -4.96
CA PRO A 17 -22.34 21.31 -4.21
C PRO A 17 -21.04 21.67 -4.92
N PRO A 18 -20.03 22.20 -4.21
CA PRO A 18 -18.65 21.96 -4.56
C PRO A 18 -18.20 20.62 -3.95
N ALA A 19 -17.55 19.80 -4.79
CA ALA A 19 -16.75 18.62 -4.48
C ALA A 19 -17.47 17.37 -3.93
N GLN A 20 -18.07 16.57 -4.84
CA GLN A 20 -18.05 15.11 -4.67
C GLN A 20 -16.63 14.62 -5.02
N GLU A 21 -15.87 14.16 -4.03
CA GLU A 21 -14.57 13.54 -4.27
C GLU A 21 -14.79 12.04 -4.59
N ARG A 22 -14.26 11.58 -5.73
CA ARG A 22 -14.41 10.20 -6.21
C ARG A 22 -13.05 9.55 -6.37
N GLU A 23 -12.90 8.32 -5.90
CA GLU A 23 -11.66 7.54 -6.07
C GLU A 23 -11.91 6.18 -6.70
N ARG A 24 -11.23 5.91 -7.82
CA ARG A 24 -11.37 4.69 -8.63
C ARG A 24 -10.22 3.73 -8.34
N GLN A 25 -10.48 2.43 -8.25
CA GLN A 25 -9.47 1.39 -7.90
C GLN A 25 -9.11 0.50 -9.07
N ALA A 26 -8.00 -0.24 -9.16
CA ALA A 26 -8.00 -1.62 -9.73
C ALA A 26 -6.67 -2.36 -9.53
N GLN A 27 -6.62 -3.61 -10.02
CA GLN A 27 -5.40 -4.39 -10.12
C GLN A 27 -5.25 -5.03 -11.51
N PHE A 28 -4.08 -4.81 -12.13
CA PHE A 28 -3.57 -5.53 -13.29
C PHE A 28 -2.08 -5.82 -13.08
N CYS A 29 -1.67 -7.07 -13.35
CA CYS A 29 -0.32 -7.67 -13.33
C CYS A 29 0.67 -7.26 -12.22
N CYS A 30 1.24 -8.29 -11.58
CA CYS A 30 2.30 -8.24 -10.57
C CYS A 30 1.84 -8.01 -9.12
N ALA A 31 1.14 -9.00 -8.56
CA ALA A 31 0.83 -9.02 -7.13
C ALA A 31 2.11 -9.24 -6.29
N HIS A 32 2.22 -8.57 -5.15
CA HIS A 32 3.27 -8.76 -4.13
C HIS A 32 4.71 -8.41 -4.54
N ILE A 33 4.95 -7.74 -5.67
CA ILE A 33 6.30 -7.29 -6.03
C ILE A 33 6.56 -5.83 -5.66
N ASP A 34 5.49 -5.06 -5.42
CA ASP A 34 5.57 -3.67 -4.97
C ASP A 34 6.22 -3.58 -3.59
N VAL A 35 5.90 -4.50 -2.68
CA VAL A 35 6.52 -4.63 -1.34
C VAL A 35 8.02 -4.91 -1.36
N VAL A 36 8.56 -5.45 -2.47
CA VAL A 36 10.01 -5.72 -2.61
C VAL A 36 10.72 -4.69 -3.50
N GLY A 37 10.02 -3.63 -3.93
CA GLY A 37 10.60 -2.49 -4.63
C GLY A 37 10.61 -2.59 -6.16
N TYR A 38 10.01 -3.62 -6.76
CA TYR A 38 9.83 -3.68 -8.21
C TYR A 38 8.64 -2.84 -8.66
N SER A 39 8.74 -2.28 -9.87
CA SER A 39 7.67 -1.52 -10.50
C SER A 39 6.49 -2.41 -10.90
N VAL A 40 5.30 -1.83 -10.94
CA VAL A 40 4.02 -2.51 -11.25
C VAL A 40 3.21 -1.72 -12.28
N ILE A 41 2.19 -2.34 -12.90
CA ILE A 41 1.35 -1.70 -13.93
C ILE A 41 -0.16 -1.91 -13.65
N PRO A 42 -0.72 -1.35 -12.57
CA PRO A 42 -2.15 -1.49 -12.23
C PRO A 42 -3.11 -0.66 -13.10
N ALA A 43 -4.33 -1.20 -13.25
CA ALA A 43 -5.60 -0.61 -13.68
C ALA A 43 -6.25 0.36 -12.67
N ALA A 44 -7.05 1.35 -13.08
CA ALA A 44 -8.23 1.76 -12.31
C ALA A 44 -9.51 1.26 -13.02
N ILE A 45 -10.55 0.93 -12.26
CA ILE A 45 -11.86 0.34 -12.57
C ILE A 45 -12.91 1.26 -11.98
N ASP A 46 -14.13 1.14 -12.47
CA ASP A 46 -15.23 2.04 -12.14
C ASP A 46 -15.91 1.73 -10.80
N LYS A 47 -15.18 1.05 -9.89
CA LYS A 47 -15.59 0.84 -8.50
C LYS A 47 -14.81 1.80 -7.62
N ASP A 48 -15.51 2.38 -6.66
CA ASP A 48 -15.05 3.51 -5.87
C ASP A 48 -15.51 3.50 -4.41
N ILE A 49 -14.79 4.27 -3.60
CA ILE A 49 -15.25 4.75 -2.29
C ILE A 49 -15.57 6.24 -2.45
N LEU A 50 -16.73 6.64 -1.96
CA LEU A 50 -17.24 7.99 -1.96
C LEU A 50 -17.43 8.44 -0.51
N MET A 51 -17.02 9.66 -0.21
CA MET A 51 -17.24 10.25 1.10
C MET A 51 -17.87 11.63 0.95
N ALA A 52 -19.02 11.82 1.57
CA ALA A 52 -19.61 13.13 1.79
C ALA A 52 -19.13 13.64 3.15
N THR A 53 -18.67 14.88 3.24
CA THR A 53 -18.15 15.46 4.47
C THR A 53 -18.74 16.84 4.76
N VAL A 54 -18.97 17.12 6.04
CA VAL A 54 -19.32 18.45 6.54
C VAL A 54 -18.41 18.78 7.70
N PHE A 55 -17.72 19.92 7.61
CA PHE A 55 -16.93 20.47 8.71
C PHE A 55 -17.64 21.66 9.35
N VAL A 56 -17.88 21.54 10.66
CA VAL A 56 -18.43 22.60 11.51
C VAL A 56 -17.31 23.08 12.42
N HIS A 57 -16.71 24.21 12.07
CA HIS A 57 -15.70 24.85 12.90
C HIS A 57 -16.34 25.36 14.21
N ASP A 58 -15.75 24.98 15.34
CA ASP A 58 -16.19 25.42 16.66
C ASP A 58 -14.96 25.88 17.47
N PRO A 59 -14.76 27.21 17.62
CA PRO A 59 -13.65 27.76 18.40
C PRO A 59 -13.69 27.38 19.88
N SER A 60 -14.87 27.02 20.41
CA SER A 60 -15.03 26.62 21.81
C SER A 60 -14.60 25.18 22.06
N ALA A 61 -14.51 24.35 21.01
CA ALA A 61 -14.05 22.98 21.10
C ALA A 61 -12.56 22.92 21.43
N SER A 62 -12.20 21.99 22.33
CA SER A 62 -10.82 21.71 22.70
C SER A 62 -10.09 20.80 21.71
N SER A 63 -10.83 20.08 20.87
CA SER A 63 -10.35 19.04 19.96
C SER A 63 -11.19 18.97 18.69
N LEU A 64 -10.70 18.20 17.71
CA LEU A 64 -11.46 17.86 16.51
C LEU A 64 -12.22 16.56 16.74
N HIS A 65 -13.53 16.57 16.52
CA HIS A 65 -14.41 15.42 16.69
C HIS A 65 -14.83 14.88 15.33
N PHE A 66 -14.68 13.59 15.13
CA PHE A 66 -15.09 12.91 13.90
C PHE A 66 -16.27 11.99 14.19
N THR A 67 -17.26 12.01 13.31
CA THR A 67 -18.34 11.03 13.25
C THR A 67 -18.40 10.46 11.85
N LEU A 68 -18.14 9.15 11.74
CA LEU A 68 -18.14 8.40 10.49
C LEU A 68 -19.36 7.49 10.47
N GLU A 69 -20.22 7.67 9.48
CA GLU A 69 -21.31 6.77 9.16
C GLU A 69 -21.05 6.07 7.83
N ASN A 70 -21.65 4.90 7.64
CA ASN A 70 -21.59 4.16 6.39
C ASN A 70 -23.00 3.90 5.87
N VAL A 71 -23.18 3.97 4.56
CA VAL A 71 -24.46 3.63 3.90
C VAL A 71 -24.79 2.15 4.08
N SER A 72 -23.78 1.29 4.05
CA SER A 72 -23.95 -0.13 4.39
C SER A 72 -24.10 -0.31 5.90
N ARG A 73 -25.09 -1.11 6.29
CA ARG A 73 -25.36 -1.46 7.68
C ARG A 73 -24.38 -2.48 8.26
N ASP A 74 -23.54 -3.07 7.41
CA ASP A 74 -22.50 -4.02 7.84
C ASP A 74 -21.36 -3.31 8.58
N PHE A 75 -21.24 -1.99 8.42
CA PHE A 75 -20.23 -1.16 9.06
C PHE A 75 -20.88 -0.26 10.12
N ALA A 76 -20.59 -0.55 11.39
CA ALA A 76 -21.15 0.23 12.49
C ALA A 76 -20.61 1.67 12.48
N PRO A 77 -21.43 2.67 12.87
CA PRO A 77 -20.98 4.05 13.02
C PRO A 77 -19.82 4.16 14.00
N ALA A 78 -18.89 5.07 13.72
CA ALA A 78 -17.71 5.29 14.55
C ALA A 78 -17.53 6.77 14.86
N SER A 79 -17.34 7.10 16.13
CA SER A 79 -17.01 8.46 16.57
C SER A 79 -15.72 8.48 17.39
N PHE A 80 -14.90 9.51 17.21
CA PHE A 80 -13.66 9.69 17.97
C PHE A 80 -13.27 11.17 18.03
N ALA A 81 -12.47 11.52 19.04
CA ALA A 81 -11.83 12.82 19.15
C ALA A 81 -10.34 12.70 18.81
N CYS A 82 -9.77 13.77 18.25
CA CYS A 82 -8.37 13.89 17.91
C CYS A 82 -7.82 15.22 18.44
N ASN A 83 -6.63 15.15 19.04
CA ASN A 83 -5.81 16.33 19.21
C ASN A 83 -4.97 16.51 17.95
N ILE A 84 -5.22 17.59 17.21
CA ILE A 84 -4.56 17.85 15.91
C ILE A 84 -3.03 17.89 16.01
N HIS A 85 -2.48 18.23 17.18
CA HIS A 85 -1.04 18.30 17.44
C HIS A 85 -0.41 16.96 17.83
N ASP A 86 -1.21 15.93 18.12
CA ASP A 86 -0.73 14.63 18.59
C ASP A 86 -1.30 13.49 17.72
N PRO A 87 -0.51 12.95 16.78
CA PRO A 87 -0.89 11.79 16.00
C PRO A 87 -1.26 10.56 16.83
N GLN A 88 -0.69 10.41 18.03
CA GLN A 88 -0.96 9.25 18.90
C GLN A 88 -2.25 9.43 19.73
N SER A 89 -2.91 10.59 19.64
CA SER A 89 -4.17 10.83 20.33
C SER A 89 -5.32 9.97 19.81
N VAL A 90 -5.23 9.47 18.57
CA VAL A 90 -6.25 8.64 17.93
C VAL A 90 -5.98 7.15 18.20
N LYS A 91 -6.93 6.49 18.87
CA LYS A 91 -6.84 5.05 19.15
C LYS A 91 -7.48 4.22 18.06
N LEU A 92 -6.74 3.21 17.58
CA LEU A 92 -7.21 2.23 16.62
C LEU A 92 -8.05 1.14 17.32
N ALA A 93 -9.10 0.68 16.66
CA ALA A 93 -9.91 -0.44 17.11
C ALA A 93 -9.30 -1.75 16.59
N ASN A 94 -8.87 -2.65 17.47
CA ASN A 94 -8.28 -3.92 17.05
C ASN A 94 -9.33 -4.96 16.65
N GLU A 95 -10.53 -4.85 17.22
CA GLU A 95 -11.65 -5.78 17.05
C GLU A 95 -12.97 -5.00 16.87
N GLY A 96 -14.03 -5.71 16.50
CA GLY A 96 -15.37 -5.15 16.36
C GLY A 96 -15.72 -4.61 14.99
N ASP A 97 -16.99 -4.20 14.88
CA ASP A 97 -17.66 -3.69 13.68
C ASP A 97 -17.25 -2.26 13.31
N THR A 98 -16.59 -1.50 14.20
CA THR A 98 -16.03 -0.17 13.89
C THR A 98 -14.62 -0.20 13.28
N ARG A 99 -14.04 -1.38 13.05
CA ARG A 99 -12.64 -1.53 12.61
C ARG A 99 -12.36 -0.88 11.26
N TRP A 100 -13.36 -0.79 10.38
CA TRP A 100 -13.25 -0.11 9.09
C TRP A 100 -12.83 1.37 9.24
N ALA A 101 -13.24 2.04 10.32
CA ALA A 101 -12.88 3.42 10.62
C ALA A 101 -11.36 3.60 10.85
N ASN A 102 -10.60 2.53 11.09
CA ASN A 102 -9.15 2.64 11.24
C ASN A 102 -8.47 3.17 9.98
N TYR A 103 -8.98 2.88 8.78
CA TYR A 103 -8.41 3.43 7.54
C TYR A 103 -8.49 4.96 7.51
N PHE A 104 -9.60 5.52 8.00
CA PHE A 104 -9.75 6.96 8.18
C PHE A 104 -8.82 7.50 9.27
N LYS A 105 -8.76 6.81 10.42
CA LYS A 105 -7.92 7.20 11.55
C LYS A 105 -6.44 7.23 11.18
N VAL A 106 -5.92 6.21 10.51
CA VAL A 106 -4.49 6.18 10.15
C VAL A 106 -4.16 7.23 9.08
N ALA A 107 -5.07 7.52 8.16
CA ALA A 107 -4.92 8.62 7.21
C ALA A 107 -4.77 9.96 7.96
N LEU A 108 -5.60 10.21 8.97
CA LEU A 108 -5.46 11.37 9.84
C LEU A 108 -4.11 11.40 10.55
N GLN A 109 -3.72 10.30 11.20
CA GLN A 109 -2.45 10.19 11.91
C GLN A 109 -1.24 10.48 11.02
N GLY A 110 -1.24 9.97 9.79
CA GLY A 110 -0.16 10.20 8.84
C GLY A 110 -0.14 11.62 8.28
N LEU A 111 -1.30 12.27 8.11
CA LEU A 111 -1.37 13.63 7.60
C LEU A 111 -0.99 14.68 8.63
N GLN A 112 -1.28 14.46 9.91
CA GLN A 112 -1.07 15.44 10.99
C GLN A 112 0.32 16.09 11.01
N PRO A 113 1.45 15.35 10.90
CA PRO A 113 2.80 15.93 10.86
C PRO A 113 3.08 16.81 9.62
N HIS A 114 2.23 16.74 8.61
CA HIS A 114 2.38 17.43 7.32
C HIS A 114 1.37 18.56 7.14
N LEU A 115 0.49 18.79 8.11
CA LEU A 115 -0.50 19.86 8.04
C LEU A 115 0.17 21.24 8.21
N PRO A 116 -0.27 22.24 7.43
CA PRO A 116 0.17 23.62 7.58
C PRO A 116 -0.38 24.26 8.86
N ALA A 117 0.25 25.33 9.33
CA ALA A 117 -0.09 25.98 10.60
C ALA A 117 -1.54 26.49 10.62
N GLU A 118 -2.05 26.97 9.48
CA GLU A 118 -3.41 27.46 9.31
C GLU A 118 -4.45 26.33 9.49
N ALA A 119 -4.17 25.15 8.92
CA ALA A 119 -5.03 23.97 9.07
C ALA A 119 -5.04 23.47 10.52
N ILE A 120 -3.87 23.51 11.18
CA ILE A 120 -3.72 23.15 12.59
C ILE A 120 -4.50 24.13 13.47
N ALA A 121 -4.43 25.44 13.20
CA ALA A 121 -5.16 26.46 13.95
C ALA A 121 -6.68 26.30 13.85
N CYS A 122 -7.17 25.89 12.67
CA CYS A 122 -8.57 25.58 12.41
C CYS A 122 -8.98 24.15 12.83
N GLY A 123 -8.08 23.36 13.41
CA GLY A 123 -8.28 21.95 13.77
C GLY A 123 -9.17 21.73 15.01
N ARG A 124 -10.28 22.46 15.12
CA ARG A 124 -11.24 22.40 16.23
C ARG A 124 -12.67 22.42 15.71
N GLY A 125 -13.52 21.57 16.28
CA GLY A 125 -14.93 21.44 15.90
C GLY A 125 -15.31 20.02 15.51
N TYR A 126 -16.23 19.89 14.57
CA TYR A 126 -16.91 18.63 14.26
C TYR A 126 -16.83 18.33 12.76
N VAL A 127 -16.36 17.14 12.42
CA VAL A 127 -16.32 16.60 11.05
C VAL A 127 -17.28 15.41 11.00
N TYR A 128 -18.30 15.53 10.16
CA TYR A 128 -19.25 14.46 9.88
C TYR A 128 -18.94 13.89 8.51
N VAL A 129 -18.80 12.57 8.41
CA VAL A 129 -18.49 11.88 7.16
C VAL A 129 -19.50 10.76 6.94
N LEU A 130 -20.12 10.74 5.77
CA LEU A 130 -20.91 9.61 5.29
C LEU A 130 -20.13 8.89 4.19
N VAL A 131 -19.88 7.61 4.39
CA VAL A 131 -19.12 6.76 3.48
C VAL A 131 -20.07 5.86 2.68
N ASP A 132 -19.88 5.84 1.37
CA ASP A 132 -20.50 4.90 0.45
C ASP A 132 -19.42 4.21 -0.38
N GLY A 133 -19.63 2.94 -0.72
CA GLY A 133 -18.61 2.14 -1.38
C GLY A 133 -19.20 1.11 -2.31
N SER A 134 -18.84 1.19 -3.59
CA SER A 134 -19.28 0.23 -4.61
C SER A 134 -18.30 -0.95 -4.76
N VAL A 135 -17.18 -0.88 -4.04
CA VAL A 135 -16.09 -1.85 -4.02
C VAL A 135 -16.45 -2.97 -3.05
N PRO A 136 -16.46 -4.24 -3.51
CA PRO A 136 -16.69 -5.35 -2.61
C PRO A 136 -15.63 -5.38 -1.48
N PRO A 137 -16.04 -5.41 -0.20
CA PRO A 137 -15.10 -5.52 0.90
C PRO A 137 -14.37 -6.87 0.85
N ALA A 138 -13.13 -6.90 1.33
CA ALA A 138 -12.31 -8.11 1.43
C ALA A 138 -12.15 -8.96 0.14
N SER A 139 -12.37 -8.37 -1.04
CA SER A 139 -12.30 -9.08 -2.34
C SER A 139 -10.97 -8.89 -3.08
N SER A 140 -9.91 -8.48 -2.37
CA SER A 140 -8.60 -8.17 -2.96
C SER A 140 -8.61 -7.06 -4.03
N LEU A 141 -9.64 -6.20 -4.06
CA LEU A 141 -9.74 -5.04 -4.95
C LEU A 141 -9.32 -3.73 -4.27
N SER A 142 -8.35 -3.78 -3.34
CA SER A 142 -7.75 -2.53 -2.81
C SER A 142 -8.73 -1.60 -2.07
N SER A 143 -9.81 -2.13 -1.48
CA SER A 143 -10.81 -1.37 -0.70
C SER A 143 -10.22 -0.57 0.45
N SER A 144 -9.19 -1.09 1.11
CA SER A 144 -8.46 -0.41 2.19
C SER A 144 -7.70 0.83 1.71
N ALA A 145 -7.04 0.74 0.55
CA ALA A 145 -6.27 1.85 0.00
C ALA A 145 -7.18 2.96 -0.49
N ALA A 146 -8.27 2.65 -1.21
CA ALA A 146 -9.24 3.67 -1.60
C ALA A 146 -9.92 4.34 -0.40
N MET A 147 -10.22 3.56 0.65
CA MET A 147 -10.71 4.14 1.90
C MET A 147 -9.69 5.10 2.52
N THR A 148 -8.41 4.74 2.54
CA THR A 148 -7.31 5.54 3.15
C THR A 148 -7.00 6.80 2.34
N ILE A 149 -6.94 6.70 1.01
CA ILE A 149 -6.71 7.87 0.14
C ILE A 149 -7.94 8.79 0.21
N CYS A 150 -9.16 8.28 0.07
CA CYS A 150 -10.37 9.12 0.11
C CYS A 150 -10.53 9.80 1.46
N SER A 151 -10.20 9.11 2.57
CA SER A 151 -10.10 9.72 3.89
C SER A 151 -9.09 10.87 3.92
N SER A 152 -7.92 10.67 3.30
CA SER A 152 -6.89 11.71 3.23
C SER A 152 -7.39 12.95 2.49
N ILE A 153 -8.11 12.77 1.37
CA ILE A 153 -8.68 13.89 0.64
C ILE A 153 -9.73 14.62 1.49
N VAL A 154 -10.67 13.88 2.10
CA VAL A 154 -11.71 14.44 3.00
C VAL A 154 -11.11 15.24 4.15
N ILE A 155 -10.07 14.70 4.81
CA ILE A 155 -9.41 15.37 5.94
C ILE A 155 -8.75 16.67 5.47
N LEU A 156 -8.01 16.62 4.35
CA LEU A 156 -7.34 17.81 3.83
C LEU A 156 -8.33 18.86 3.33
N THR A 157 -9.44 18.44 2.72
CA THR A 157 -10.51 19.33 2.27
C THR A 157 -11.22 19.96 3.47
N ALA A 158 -11.56 19.19 4.51
CA ALA A 158 -12.18 19.70 5.74
C ALA A 158 -11.29 20.73 6.45
N LEU A 159 -9.97 20.52 6.46
CA LEU A 159 -9.01 21.41 7.12
C LEU A 159 -8.49 22.55 6.23
N GLY A 160 -8.99 22.70 4.99
CA GLY A 160 -8.52 23.75 4.07
C GLY A 160 -7.06 23.58 3.60
N ALA A 161 -6.54 22.35 3.67
CA ALA A 161 -5.16 22.00 3.34
C ALA A 161 -5.01 21.24 2.01
N ARG A 162 -6.10 21.02 1.26
CA ARG A 162 -6.13 20.18 0.06
C ARG A 162 -5.10 20.58 -1.00
N ASP A 163 -4.96 21.87 -1.27
CA ASP A 163 -4.03 22.38 -2.29
C ASP A 163 -2.59 22.51 -1.79
N GLN A 164 -2.36 22.31 -0.48
CA GLN A 164 -1.06 22.48 0.16
C GLN A 164 -0.26 21.17 0.18
N ILE A 165 -0.91 20.03 -0.02
CA ILE A 165 -0.26 18.72 -0.12
C ILE A 165 -0.38 18.20 -1.54
N SER A 166 0.76 17.91 -2.17
CA SER A 166 0.79 17.35 -3.53
C SER A 166 0.22 15.93 -3.57
N ARG A 167 -0.32 15.52 -4.72
CA ARG A 167 -0.79 14.14 -4.94
C ARG A 167 0.27 13.09 -4.61
N LYS A 168 1.53 13.34 -4.99
CA LYS A 168 2.66 12.45 -4.71
C LYS A 168 2.86 12.32 -3.22
N LYS A 169 2.94 13.44 -2.50
CA LYS A 169 3.17 13.44 -1.05
C LYS A 169 2.00 12.80 -0.29
N MET A 170 0.76 13.09 -0.66
CA MET A 170 -0.43 12.44 -0.09
C MET A 170 -0.39 10.92 -0.30
N THR A 171 -0.01 10.47 -1.50
CA THR A 171 0.13 9.03 -1.80
C THR A 171 1.21 8.39 -0.92
N GLU A 172 2.39 9.00 -0.80
CA GLU A 172 3.46 8.51 0.07
C GLU A 172 3.02 8.41 1.54
N ILE A 173 2.32 9.44 2.05
CA ILE A 173 1.76 9.44 3.41
C ILE A 173 0.77 8.30 3.59
N ALA A 174 -0.14 8.10 2.63
CA ALA A 174 -1.15 7.05 2.72
C ALA A 174 -0.55 5.64 2.68
N ILE A 175 0.50 5.41 1.88
CA ILE A 175 1.26 4.16 1.86
C ILE A 175 1.83 3.85 3.25
N GLU A 176 2.43 4.84 3.90
CA GLU A 176 2.99 4.70 5.25
C GLU A 176 1.89 4.52 6.31
N SER A 177 0.79 5.25 6.16
CA SER A 177 -0.34 5.24 7.10
C SER A 177 -1.05 3.89 7.13
N GLU A 178 -1.29 3.27 5.98
CA GLU A 178 -2.01 1.99 5.91
C GLU A 178 -1.28 0.87 6.67
N ARG A 179 0.06 0.95 6.76
CA ARG A 179 0.87 0.01 7.55
C ARG A 179 0.54 0.05 9.04
N LEU A 180 0.07 1.18 9.56
CA LEU A 180 -0.36 1.34 10.96
C LEU A 180 -1.61 0.49 11.28
N VAL A 181 -2.36 0.03 10.27
CA VAL A 181 -3.52 -0.87 10.46
C VAL A 181 -3.07 -2.32 10.72
N GLY A 182 -1.78 -2.63 10.55
CA GLY A 182 -1.17 -3.94 10.79
C GLY A 182 -0.99 -4.80 9.53
N VAL A 183 -1.04 -4.19 8.34
CA VAL A 183 -0.80 -4.86 7.05
C VAL A 183 0.47 -4.27 6.45
N ASN A 184 1.45 -5.11 6.11
CA ASN A 184 2.74 -4.65 5.57
C ASN A 184 2.65 -4.28 4.08
N SER A 185 1.73 -3.36 3.74
CA SER A 185 1.37 -3.02 2.37
C SER A 185 2.50 -2.33 1.60
N GLY A 186 2.55 -2.62 0.30
CA GLY A 186 3.33 -1.85 -0.65
C GLY A 186 2.62 -0.55 -1.04
N GLY A 187 2.91 -0.03 -2.23
CA GLY A 187 2.41 1.26 -2.68
C GLY A 187 1.52 1.24 -3.93
N MET A 188 1.27 0.06 -4.50
CA MET A 188 0.56 -0.08 -5.77
C MET A 188 -0.88 0.45 -5.67
N ASP A 189 -1.60 0.01 -4.66
CA ASP A 189 -3.03 0.23 -4.47
C ASP A 189 -3.35 1.73 -4.26
N GLN A 190 -2.53 2.40 -3.46
CA GLN A 190 -2.63 3.83 -3.17
C GLN A 190 -2.28 4.65 -4.41
N ALA A 191 -1.20 4.30 -5.11
CA ALA A 191 -0.75 5.01 -6.29
C ALA A 191 -1.80 4.92 -7.41
N VAL A 192 -2.37 3.75 -7.67
CA VAL A 192 -3.37 3.64 -8.74
C VAL A 192 -4.68 4.34 -8.39
N SER A 193 -5.07 4.36 -7.11
CA SER A 193 -6.24 5.10 -6.63
C SER A 193 -6.11 6.59 -6.89
N VAL A 194 -4.89 7.14 -6.74
CA VAL A 194 -4.63 8.55 -6.99
C VAL A 194 -4.43 8.83 -8.48
N TYR A 195 -3.67 8.02 -9.21
CA TYR A 195 -3.17 8.35 -10.55
C TYR A 195 -3.91 7.66 -11.72
N GLY A 196 -4.91 6.83 -11.43
CA GLY A 196 -5.76 6.20 -12.44
C GLY A 196 -6.47 7.24 -13.31
N VAL A 197 -6.49 6.98 -14.63
CA VAL A 197 -7.24 7.78 -15.61
C VAL A 197 -7.95 6.85 -16.60
N PRO A 198 -9.08 7.26 -17.20
CA PRO A 198 -9.83 6.42 -18.14
C PRO A 198 -8.95 5.90 -19.28
N ASN A 199 -9.17 4.65 -19.71
CA ASN A 199 -8.49 3.98 -20.81
C ASN A 199 -6.97 3.81 -20.67
N HIS A 200 -6.43 3.93 -19.45
CA HIS A 200 -5.00 3.77 -19.18
C HIS A 200 -4.77 2.86 -17.97
N ALA A 201 -3.68 2.10 -18.01
CA ALA A 201 -3.01 1.60 -16.84
C ALA A 201 -2.04 2.66 -16.28
N VAL A 202 -1.51 2.40 -15.10
CA VAL A 202 -0.53 3.27 -14.44
C VAL A 202 0.74 2.45 -14.23
N TYR A 203 1.83 2.81 -14.89
CA TYR A 203 3.14 2.33 -14.48
C TYR A 203 3.54 3.03 -13.19
N VAL A 204 3.85 2.27 -12.14
CA VAL A 204 4.24 2.78 -10.82
C VAL A 204 5.63 2.24 -10.47
N SER A 205 6.55 3.15 -10.14
CA SER A 205 7.89 2.85 -9.62
C SER A 205 8.01 3.40 -8.21
N PHE A 206 8.61 2.64 -7.29
CA PHE A 206 8.71 3.03 -5.89
C PHE A 206 10.12 3.48 -5.47
N VAL A 207 11.11 3.07 -6.26
CA VAL A 207 12.53 3.26 -5.99
C VAL A 207 13.16 4.01 -7.17
N PRO A 208 13.98 5.06 -6.94
CA PRO A 208 14.37 5.64 -5.64
C PRO A 208 13.31 6.56 -5.01
N SER A 209 12.25 6.90 -5.74
CA SER A 209 11.09 7.61 -5.21
C SER A 209 9.83 7.19 -5.96
N LEU A 210 8.65 7.54 -5.44
CA LEU A 210 7.39 7.24 -6.09
C LEU A 210 7.27 8.01 -7.42
N GLU A 211 7.24 7.29 -8.53
CA GLU A 211 7.05 7.83 -9.87
C GLU A 211 5.92 7.09 -10.58
N THR A 212 5.09 7.84 -11.30
CA THR A 212 3.92 7.29 -11.99
C THR A 212 3.85 7.78 -13.43
N ARG A 213 3.48 6.89 -14.35
CA ARG A 213 3.27 7.22 -15.75
C ARG A 213 2.02 6.51 -16.28
N SER A 214 1.12 7.26 -16.90
CA SER A 214 -0.03 6.66 -17.59
C SER A 214 0.43 5.84 -18.80
N VAL A 215 -0.10 4.64 -18.94
CA VAL A 215 0.16 3.69 -20.02
C VAL A 215 -1.16 3.43 -20.74
N PRO A 216 -1.34 3.89 -21.99
CA PRO A 216 -2.56 3.64 -22.74
C PRO A 216 -2.81 2.14 -22.85
N LEU A 217 -4.04 1.72 -22.58
CA LEU A 217 -4.45 0.33 -22.82
C LEU A 217 -4.67 0.13 -24.33
N PRO A 218 -4.36 -1.05 -24.89
CA PRO A 218 -4.46 -1.32 -26.32
C PRO A 218 -5.92 -1.56 -26.74
N PHE A 219 -6.79 -0.59 -26.51
CA PHE A 219 -8.16 -0.58 -27.01
C PHE A 219 -8.14 -0.04 -28.44
N ASN A 220 -7.94 -0.94 -29.41
CA ASN A 220 -7.99 -0.60 -30.82
C ASN A 220 -9.44 -0.79 -31.32
N GLU A 221 -9.85 -0.03 -32.34
CA GLU A 221 -11.21 -0.15 -32.91
C GLU A 221 -11.48 -1.54 -33.54
N ASP A 222 -10.43 -2.20 -34.04
CA ASP A 222 -10.53 -3.47 -34.77
C ASP A 222 -10.34 -4.72 -33.88
N ASP A 223 -9.68 -4.58 -32.73
CA ASP A 223 -9.38 -5.67 -31.78
C ASP A 223 -9.51 -5.14 -30.34
N SER A 224 -10.72 -5.21 -29.78
CA SER A 224 -10.97 -4.77 -28.40
C SER A 224 -10.69 -5.91 -27.42
N PHE A 225 -9.69 -5.73 -26.56
CA PHE A 225 -9.47 -6.59 -25.41
C PHE A 225 -10.45 -6.20 -24.29
N VAL A 226 -11.09 -7.20 -23.67
CA VAL A 226 -11.94 -6.99 -22.50
C VAL A 226 -11.31 -7.68 -21.30
N PHE A 227 -11.22 -6.95 -20.19
CA PHE A 227 -10.83 -7.51 -18.91
C PHE A 227 -12.08 -7.79 -18.07
N VAL A 228 -12.30 -9.06 -17.73
CA VAL A 228 -13.43 -9.49 -16.91
C VAL A 228 -12.93 -9.80 -15.50
N VAL A 229 -13.42 -9.04 -14.51
CA VAL A 229 -13.17 -9.29 -13.09
C VAL A 229 -14.28 -10.17 -12.55
N SER A 230 -13.93 -11.38 -12.09
CA SER A 230 -14.86 -12.31 -11.45
C SER A 230 -14.49 -12.49 -9.98
N ASN A 231 -15.46 -12.29 -9.09
CA ASN A 231 -15.26 -12.45 -7.65
C ASN A 231 -15.42 -13.93 -7.28
N THR A 232 -14.44 -14.50 -6.59
CA THR A 232 -14.47 -15.89 -6.10
C THR A 232 -15.48 -16.12 -4.99
N LEU A 233 -16.01 -15.03 -4.39
CA LEU A 233 -16.88 -15.03 -3.22
C LEU A 233 -16.22 -15.60 -1.94
N VAL A 234 -14.90 -15.77 -1.96
CA VAL A 234 -14.12 -16.13 -0.79
C VAL A 234 -13.60 -14.85 -0.16
N GLU A 235 -14.04 -14.55 1.05
CA GLU A 235 -13.56 -13.38 1.79
C GLU A 235 -12.08 -13.54 2.16
N SER A 236 -11.29 -12.54 1.79
CA SER A 236 -9.86 -12.46 2.08
C SER A 236 -9.59 -11.23 2.96
N ASP A 237 -9.84 -11.37 4.27
CA ASP A 237 -9.49 -10.34 5.24
C ASP A 237 -7.97 -10.27 5.44
N LYS A 238 -7.34 -9.32 4.72
CA LYS A 238 -5.89 -9.11 4.73
C LYS A 238 -5.33 -8.84 6.14
N LYS A 239 -6.11 -8.22 7.04
CA LYS A 239 -5.64 -7.93 8.40
C LYS A 239 -5.67 -9.18 9.27
N VAL A 240 -6.77 -9.93 9.23
CA VAL A 240 -6.95 -11.14 10.06
C VAL A 240 -6.03 -12.27 9.59
N MET A 241 -5.92 -12.47 8.29
CA MET A 241 -5.08 -13.52 7.70
C MET A 241 -3.63 -13.08 7.48
N GLY A 242 -3.34 -11.78 7.62
CA GLY A 242 -2.01 -11.18 7.47
C GLY A 242 -0.88 -12.00 8.12
N PRO A 243 -1.00 -12.44 9.39
CA PRO A 243 0.07 -13.16 10.08
C PRO A 243 0.50 -14.49 9.46
N VAL A 244 -0.41 -15.16 8.71
CA VAL A 244 -0.15 -16.47 8.08
C VAL A 244 -0.13 -16.38 6.55
N GLN A 245 -0.50 -15.24 5.98
CA GLN A 245 -0.57 -14.98 4.55
C GLN A 245 0.23 -13.72 4.19
N TYR A 246 -0.42 -12.56 4.05
CA TYR A 246 0.18 -11.37 3.44
C TYR A 246 1.47 -10.92 4.14
N ASN A 247 1.45 -10.67 5.45
CA ASN A 247 2.62 -10.22 6.20
C ASN A 247 3.73 -11.28 6.22
N LEU A 248 3.35 -12.57 6.33
CA LEU A 248 4.30 -13.68 6.26
C LEU A 248 5.07 -13.67 4.95
N ARG A 249 4.39 -13.52 3.80
CA ARG A 249 5.07 -13.47 2.49
C ARG A 249 6.01 -12.27 2.40
N VAL A 250 5.62 -11.09 2.89
CA VAL A 250 6.52 -9.93 2.91
C VAL A 250 7.76 -10.23 3.74
N VAL A 251 7.60 -10.78 4.95
CA VAL A 251 8.72 -11.11 5.82
C VAL A 251 9.64 -12.17 5.22
N GLU A 252 9.10 -13.20 4.58
CA GLU A 252 9.93 -14.20 3.89
C GLU A 252 10.75 -13.58 2.74
N THR A 253 10.21 -12.61 1.99
CA THR A 253 11.02 -11.90 0.97
C THR A 253 12.17 -11.11 1.60
N ARG A 254 11.99 -10.57 2.81
CA ARG A 254 13.05 -9.89 3.58
C ARG A 254 14.13 -10.87 4.03
N MET A 255 13.72 -12.03 4.55
CA MET A 255 14.63 -13.10 4.92
C MET A 255 15.45 -13.57 3.72
N ALA A 256 14.81 -13.81 2.57
CA ALA A 256 15.49 -14.19 1.34
C ALA A 256 16.48 -13.11 0.88
N ALA A 257 16.08 -11.83 0.88
CA ALA A 257 16.97 -10.72 0.55
C ALA A 257 18.22 -10.72 1.46
N ARG A 258 18.04 -10.88 2.77
CA ARG A 258 19.15 -10.93 3.73
C ARG A 258 20.10 -12.10 3.47
N ILE A 259 19.58 -13.30 3.20
CA ILE A 259 20.40 -14.47 2.87
C ILE A 259 21.24 -14.19 1.62
N LEU A 260 20.65 -13.58 0.59
CA LEU A 260 21.37 -13.20 -0.62
C LEU A 260 22.43 -12.13 -0.37
N GLU A 261 22.14 -11.11 0.44
CA GLU A 261 23.14 -10.11 0.85
C GLU A 261 24.37 -10.78 1.46
N MET A 262 24.16 -11.71 2.39
CA MET A 262 25.24 -12.43 3.05
C MET A 262 26.01 -13.33 2.09
N ALA A 263 25.30 -14.15 1.31
CA ALA A 263 25.92 -15.09 0.38
C ALA A 263 26.76 -14.39 -0.69
N LEU A 264 26.34 -13.19 -1.11
CA LEU A 264 27.00 -12.40 -2.15
C LEU A 264 28.00 -11.37 -1.61
N GLY A 265 28.04 -11.16 -0.28
CA GLY A 265 28.85 -10.12 0.36
C GLY A 265 28.42 -8.71 -0.05
N LEU A 266 27.12 -8.45 -0.11
CA LEU A 266 26.52 -7.18 -0.48
C LEU A 266 26.03 -6.39 0.73
N ASN A 267 25.97 -5.06 0.57
CA ASN A 267 25.21 -4.19 1.44
C ASN A 267 24.10 -3.53 0.62
N ALA A 268 22.84 -3.92 0.82
CA ALA A 268 21.68 -3.32 0.16
C ALA A 268 21.00 -2.22 1.01
N ASP A 269 21.69 -1.70 2.02
CA ASP A 269 21.36 -0.43 2.67
C ASP A 269 21.82 0.74 1.78
N GLN A 270 21.02 1.01 0.74
CA GLN A 270 21.27 2.13 -0.14
C GLN A 270 20.62 3.40 0.41
N ALA A 271 21.42 4.40 0.79
CA ALA A 271 20.94 5.63 1.43
C ALA A 271 19.95 6.46 0.58
N HIS A 272 19.93 6.25 -0.74
CA HIS A 272 19.03 6.96 -1.65
C HIS A 272 17.69 6.23 -1.85
N PHE A 273 17.52 5.04 -1.26
CA PHE A 273 16.24 4.32 -1.27
C PHE A 273 15.40 4.72 -0.05
N PRO A 274 14.06 4.76 -0.17
CA PRO A 274 13.20 4.86 0.99
C PRO A 274 13.47 3.67 1.93
N ARG A 275 13.42 3.91 3.25
CA ARG A 275 13.71 2.88 4.27
C ARG A 275 12.91 1.59 4.08
N ALA A 276 11.66 1.70 3.62
CA ALA A 276 10.81 0.55 3.33
C ALA A 276 11.36 -0.37 2.21
N TYR A 277 12.24 0.14 1.34
CA TYR A 277 12.82 -0.60 0.21
C TYR A 277 14.32 -0.88 0.35
N GLN A 278 14.95 -0.48 1.46
CA GLN A 278 16.30 -0.95 1.82
C GLN A 278 16.24 -2.43 2.21
N HIS A 279 17.24 -3.25 1.88
CA HIS A 279 17.22 -4.70 2.16
C HIS A 279 16.02 -5.47 1.55
N THR A 280 15.55 -5.05 0.38
CA THR A 280 14.59 -5.84 -0.41
C THR A 280 15.28 -6.62 -1.52
N LEU A 281 14.54 -7.52 -2.18
CA LEU A 281 15.04 -8.25 -3.35
C LEU A 281 15.47 -7.30 -4.48
N TYR A 282 14.74 -6.21 -4.70
CA TYR A 282 15.17 -5.17 -5.64
C TYR A 282 16.51 -4.56 -5.24
N ALA A 283 16.68 -4.19 -3.97
CA ALA A 283 17.91 -3.58 -3.49
C ALA A 283 19.12 -4.51 -3.58
N VAL A 284 18.93 -5.82 -3.34
CA VAL A 284 19.96 -6.84 -3.56
C VAL A 284 20.35 -6.92 -5.03
N ALA A 285 19.37 -6.99 -5.93
CA ALA A 285 19.62 -7.05 -7.36
C ALA A 285 20.37 -5.80 -7.85
N ASP A 286 19.92 -4.63 -7.41
CA ASP A 286 20.55 -3.36 -7.75
C ASP A 286 22.00 -3.29 -7.24
N ALA A 287 22.23 -3.59 -5.96
CA ALA A 287 23.57 -3.65 -5.36
C ALA A 287 24.49 -4.65 -6.05
N TYR A 288 23.97 -5.81 -6.49
CA TYR A 288 24.74 -6.80 -7.22
C TYR A 288 25.26 -6.24 -8.56
N PHE A 289 24.37 -5.62 -9.35
CA PHE A 289 24.71 -5.12 -10.68
C PHE A 289 25.53 -3.83 -10.69
N GLN A 290 25.68 -3.16 -9.55
CA GLN A 290 26.64 -2.07 -9.37
C GLN A 290 28.10 -2.56 -9.22
N ARG A 291 28.34 -3.86 -9.00
CA ARG A 291 29.69 -4.41 -8.83
C ARG A 291 30.45 -4.49 -10.16
N PRO A 292 31.76 -4.20 -10.17
CA PRO A 292 32.61 -4.52 -11.32
C PRO A 292 32.56 -6.01 -11.64
N GLY A 293 32.40 -6.37 -12.92
CA GLY A 293 32.35 -7.77 -13.34
C GLY A 293 30.96 -8.42 -13.27
N ALA A 294 29.94 -7.76 -12.71
CA ALA A 294 28.62 -8.35 -12.53
C ALA A 294 27.94 -8.69 -13.87
N TRP A 295 27.99 -7.75 -14.83
CA TRP A 295 27.47 -7.98 -16.17
C TRP A 295 28.28 -9.00 -16.94
N GLU A 296 29.60 -8.98 -16.80
CA GLU A 296 30.50 -9.96 -17.43
C GLU A 296 30.23 -11.37 -16.92
N ALA A 297 29.88 -11.54 -15.65
CA ALA A 297 29.45 -12.81 -15.09
C ALA A 297 28.07 -13.22 -15.63
N ALA A 298 27.09 -12.32 -15.57
CA ALA A 298 25.72 -12.60 -15.98
C ALA A 298 25.60 -12.94 -17.48
N LEU A 299 26.33 -12.22 -18.34
CA LEU A 299 26.29 -12.42 -19.80
C LEU A 299 27.01 -13.68 -20.27
N LYS A 300 27.68 -14.46 -19.40
CA LYS A 300 28.16 -15.80 -19.76
C LYS A 300 26.99 -16.76 -20.00
N ASP A 301 25.86 -16.50 -19.35
CA ASP A 301 24.64 -17.24 -19.56
C ASP A 301 23.96 -16.83 -20.88
N SER A 302 23.64 -17.81 -21.73
CA SER A 302 22.88 -17.59 -22.96
C SER A 302 21.48 -17.04 -22.69
N ASN A 303 20.79 -17.53 -21.64
CA ASN A 303 19.43 -17.09 -21.34
C ASN A 303 19.40 -15.61 -20.96
N VAL A 304 20.34 -15.15 -20.13
CA VAL A 304 20.46 -13.74 -19.76
C VAL A 304 20.77 -12.88 -20.99
N ARG A 305 21.68 -13.31 -21.88
CA ARG A 305 21.99 -12.59 -23.11
C ARG A 305 20.76 -12.46 -24.01
N ASP A 306 20.06 -13.56 -24.24
CA ASP A 306 18.87 -13.59 -25.10
C ASP A 306 17.75 -12.72 -24.52
N THR A 307 17.52 -12.80 -23.21
CA THR A 307 16.55 -11.95 -22.50
C THR A 307 16.95 -10.48 -22.59
N ARG A 308 18.23 -10.13 -22.47
CA ARG A 308 18.70 -8.75 -22.64
C ARG A 308 18.40 -8.20 -24.02
N THR A 309 18.67 -8.99 -25.07
CA THR A 309 18.41 -8.58 -26.45
C THR A 309 16.91 -8.42 -26.73
N LYS A 310 16.07 -9.31 -26.20
CA LYS A 310 14.62 -9.31 -26.47
C LYS A 310 13.83 -8.33 -25.60
N HIS A 311 14.20 -8.19 -24.34
CA HIS A 311 13.38 -7.54 -23.30
C HIS A 311 14.14 -6.45 -22.51
N GLY A 312 15.41 -6.21 -22.83
CA GLY A 312 16.22 -5.15 -22.23
C GLY A 312 16.93 -5.56 -20.93
N GLU A 313 17.66 -4.60 -20.35
CA GLU A 313 18.58 -4.87 -19.23
C GLU A 313 17.87 -5.30 -17.96
N LYS A 314 16.75 -4.67 -17.59
CA LYS A 314 16.02 -5.01 -16.36
C LYS A 314 15.50 -6.45 -16.37
N ALA A 315 14.98 -6.92 -17.51
CA ALA A 315 14.58 -8.32 -17.66
C ALA A 315 15.77 -9.28 -17.55
N ALA A 316 16.92 -8.91 -18.12
CA ALA A 316 18.15 -9.69 -18.01
C ALA A 316 18.69 -9.75 -16.57
N GLN A 317 18.57 -8.64 -15.81
CA GLN A 317 18.89 -8.61 -14.39
C GLN A 317 18.03 -9.62 -13.62
N LEU A 318 16.70 -9.60 -13.82
CA LEU A 318 15.78 -10.56 -13.21
C LEU A 318 16.14 -12.01 -13.56
N GLN A 319 16.38 -12.29 -14.84
CA GLN A 319 16.77 -13.63 -15.30
C GLN A 319 18.03 -14.15 -14.60
N TRP A 320 19.00 -13.28 -14.36
CA TRP A 320 20.22 -13.63 -13.63
C TRP A 320 19.95 -13.80 -12.13
N MET A 321 19.15 -12.91 -11.54
CA MET A 321 18.79 -13.00 -10.11
C MET A 321 18.04 -14.29 -9.79
N LEU A 322 17.21 -14.81 -10.69
CA LEU A 322 16.57 -16.12 -10.53
C LEU A 322 17.60 -17.25 -10.38
N ARG A 323 18.70 -17.21 -11.13
CA ARG A 323 19.79 -18.20 -10.98
C ARG A 323 20.54 -18.06 -9.67
N ILE A 324 20.78 -16.82 -9.24
CA ILE A 324 21.38 -16.54 -7.93
C ILE A 324 20.49 -17.11 -6.82
N VAL A 325 19.17 -16.91 -6.92
CA VAL A 325 18.19 -17.46 -5.98
C VAL A 325 18.26 -18.99 -5.97
N ASP A 326 18.20 -19.65 -7.13
CA ASP A 326 18.28 -21.12 -7.23
C ASP A 326 19.59 -21.68 -6.63
N THR A 327 20.66 -20.89 -6.64
CA THR A 327 21.96 -21.30 -6.09
C THR A 327 22.03 -21.14 -4.58
N HIS A 328 21.42 -20.09 -4.02
CA HIS A 328 21.66 -19.65 -2.64
C HIS A 328 20.47 -19.83 -1.70
N ILE A 329 19.25 -19.94 -2.21
CA ILE A 329 18.04 -20.09 -1.40
C ILE A 329 17.57 -21.55 -1.47
N PRO A 330 17.48 -22.25 -0.31
CA PRO A 330 17.01 -23.63 -0.28
C PRO A 330 15.58 -23.79 -0.83
N HIS A 331 15.36 -24.81 -1.66
CA HIS A 331 14.05 -25.12 -2.25
C HIS A 331 13.01 -25.67 -1.26
N HIS A 332 13.45 -26.19 -0.11
CA HIS A 332 12.55 -26.74 0.91
C HIS A 332 12.09 -25.66 1.90
N ALA A 333 11.00 -25.95 2.60
CA ALA A 333 10.50 -25.09 3.68
C ALA A 333 11.48 -25.14 4.86
N MET A 334 11.93 -23.98 5.32
CA MET A 334 12.95 -23.87 6.36
C MET A 334 12.29 -23.64 7.72
N VAL A 335 12.73 -24.35 8.76
CA VAL A 335 12.33 -24.03 10.14
C VAL A 335 13.08 -22.80 10.64
N ARG A 336 12.56 -22.15 11.69
CA ARG A 336 13.17 -20.92 12.26
C ARG A 336 14.68 -21.02 12.45
N LYS A 337 15.17 -22.12 13.03
CA LYS A 337 16.61 -22.32 13.30
C LYS A 337 17.45 -22.26 12.02
N GLU A 338 16.99 -22.86 10.93
CA GLU A 338 17.69 -22.86 9.65
C GLU A 338 17.71 -21.46 9.04
N VAL A 339 16.62 -20.69 9.17
CA VAL A 339 16.56 -19.32 8.67
C VAL A 339 17.44 -18.39 9.52
N GLU A 340 17.47 -18.57 10.84
CA GLU A 340 18.37 -17.84 11.74
C GLU A 340 19.84 -18.08 11.39
N GLU A 341 20.22 -19.34 11.09
CA GLU A 341 21.56 -19.69 10.62
C GLU A 341 21.88 -19.05 9.25
N ALA A 342 20.96 -19.12 8.29
CA ALA A 342 21.15 -18.59 6.95
C ALA A 342 21.18 -17.05 6.89
N THR A 343 20.40 -16.37 7.74
CA THR A 343 20.34 -14.90 7.83
C THR A 343 21.40 -14.30 8.75
N GLY A 344 22.13 -15.14 9.49
CA GLY A 344 23.14 -14.72 10.47
C GLY A 344 22.56 -13.95 11.67
N LEU A 345 21.24 -13.98 11.87
CA LEU A 345 20.55 -13.31 12.98
C LEU A 345 19.87 -14.38 13.84
N GLN A 346 19.96 -14.24 15.17
CA GLN A 346 19.42 -15.23 16.10
C GLN A 346 18.66 -14.54 17.24
N GLY A 347 17.65 -15.24 17.77
CA GLY A 347 16.89 -14.81 18.97
C GLY A 347 16.31 -13.41 18.80
N ALA A 348 16.50 -12.54 19.80
CA ALA A 348 15.92 -11.19 19.80
C ALA A 348 16.35 -10.31 18.61
N ALA A 349 17.53 -10.55 18.02
CA ALA A 349 17.94 -9.81 16.82
C ALA A 349 17.14 -10.23 15.59
N PHE A 350 16.83 -11.52 15.46
CA PHE A 350 15.97 -12.06 14.41
C PHE A 350 14.53 -11.58 14.59
N ASP A 351 14.02 -11.63 15.83
CA ASP A 351 12.66 -11.19 16.15
C ASP A 351 12.47 -9.70 15.80
N ARG A 352 13.39 -8.85 16.24
CA ARG A 352 13.34 -7.41 15.96
C ARG A 352 13.38 -7.09 14.46
N GLU A 353 14.19 -7.81 13.70
CA GLU A 353 14.32 -7.57 12.26
C GLU A 353 13.08 -8.05 11.48
N PHE A 354 12.57 -9.25 11.80
CA PHE A 354 11.61 -9.92 10.92
C PHE A 354 10.21 -10.12 11.52
N LEU A 355 10.06 -10.18 12.84
CA LEU A 355 8.83 -10.67 13.49
C LEU A 355 8.14 -9.66 14.41
N GLU A 356 8.82 -8.62 14.89
CA GLU A 356 8.26 -7.63 15.83
C GLU A 356 7.42 -6.55 15.13
N SER A 357 7.78 -6.18 13.89
CA SER A 357 7.12 -5.06 13.18
C SER A 357 5.67 -5.35 12.81
N PHE A 358 5.35 -6.62 12.52
CA PHE A 358 4.00 -7.08 12.19
C PHE A 358 3.77 -8.44 12.82
N PRO A 359 2.55 -8.79 13.24
CA PRO A 359 2.30 -10.12 13.76
C PRO A 359 2.53 -11.16 12.65
N ILE A 360 3.38 -12.16 12.92
CA ILE A 360 3.70 -13.29 12.04
C ILE A 360 3.44 -14.59 12.79
N ARG A 361 2.88 -15.59 12.10
CA ARG A 361 2.67 -16.94 12.61
C ARG A 361 3.05 -17.94 11.54
N ALA A 362 4.14 -18.67 11.75
CA ALA A 362 4.60 -19.71 10.85
C ALA A 362 5.47 -20.72 11.60
N ASP A 363 5.29 -22.00 11.30
CA ASP A 363 6.19 -23.07 11.76
C ASP A 363 7.38 -23.24 10.79
N GLN A 364 7.17 -22.89 9.52
CA GLN A 364 8.14 -22.99 8.44
C GLN A 364 8.04 -21.78 7.50
N PHE A 365 9.16 -21.43 6.87
CA PHE A 365 9.29 -20.33 5.92
C PHE A 365 9.63 -20.86 4.52
N HIS A 366 8.88 -20.44 3.50
CA HIS A 366 8.96 -20.98 2.14
C HIS A 366 9.67 -20.00 1.18
N LEU A 367 10.93 -19.70 1.46
CA LEU A 367 11.67 -18.61 0.82
C LEU A 367 11.81 -18.77 -0.71
N HIS A 368 12.12 -19.97 -1.21
CA HIS A 368 12.33 -20.21 -2.65
C HIS A 368 11.03 -20.11 -3.47
N SER A 369 9.93 -20.62 -2.93
CA SER A 369 8.63 -20.66 -3.63
C SER A 369 8.11 -19.28 -4.07
N LEU A 370 8.54 -18.22 -3.37
CA LEU A 370 8.20 -16.83 -3.71
C LEU A 370 8.67 -16.45 -5.11
N PHE A 371 9.81 -16.98 -5.56
CA PHE A 371 10.42 -16.65 -6.85
C PHE A 371 9.87 -17.47 -8.00
N THR A 372 9.18 -18.57 -7.71
CA THR A 372 8.39 -19.30 -8.72
C THR A 372 7.05 -18.61 -9.02
N GLN A 373 6.67 -17.62 -8.22
CA GLN A 373 5.43 -16.85 -8.34
C GLN A 373 5.64 -15.40 -8.84
N VAL A 374 6.90 -14.94 -8.94
CA VAL A 374 7.28 -13.63 -9.48
C VAL A 374 7.68 -13.83 -10.95
N PRO A 375 6.83 -13.45 -11.92
CA PRO A 375 7.08 -13.70 -13.35
C PRO A 375 8.21 -12.88 -13.95
#